data_AF-A0A9E0FUN7-F1
#
_entry.id   AF-A0A9E0FUN7-F1
#
_cell.length_a   1.000
_cell.length_b   1.000
_cell.length_c   1.000
_cell.angle_alpha   90.00
_cell.angle_beta   90.00
_cell.angle_gamma   90.00
#
_symmetry.space_group_name_H-M   'P 1'
#
loop_
_entity.id
_entity.type
_entity.pdbx_description
1 polymer ?
#
loop_
_entity_poly.entity_id
_entity_poly.type
_entity_poly.pdbx_seq_one_letter_code
_entity_poly.pdbx_strand_id
1 'polypeptide(L)'
;MTLLTSQRIAAMSFRQAFDAERLKRETERRAREDAERARQEADEARSIELYEILAADPGFLAEKKLVLERSRYTVGLEHADFRLRAYFEDAQINVTAADKRSATTITAAPTKQQSVESVEQALDVLAQYLADETA
;
A
#
# COMPACT_ATOMS: atom_id res chain seq x y z
N MET A 1 -69.90 11.23 -2.90
CA MET A 1 -69.30 11.46 -1.57
C MET A 1 -68.02 10.62 -1.50
N THR A 2 -66.87 11.25 -1.74
CA THR A 2 -65.57 10.59 -1.79
C THR A 2 -65.01 10.49 -0.38
N LEU A 3 -64.90 9.26 0.15
CA LEU A 3 -64.35 9.02 1.47
C LEU A 3 -62.83 9.26 1.47
N LEU A 4 -62.42 10.18 2.32
CA LEU A 4 -61.07 10.35 2.82
C LEU A 4 -60.51 9.00 3.28
N THR A 5 -59.63 8.40 2.49
CA THR A 5 -58.67 7.45 3.04
C THR A 5 -57.36 8.19 3.11
N SER A 6 -57.23 8.94 4.21
CA SER A 6 -55.96 9.42 4.71
C SER A 6 -55.07 8.17 4.87
N GLN A 7 -54.33 7.84 3.82
CA GLN A 7 -53.25 6.89 3.86
C GLN A 7 -52.24 7.53 4.80
N ARG A 8 -52.38 7.25 6.10
CA ARG A 8 -51.35 7.55 7.10
C ARG A 8 -50.07 6.97 6.50
N ILE A 9 -49.20 7.85 6.03
CA ILE A 9 -47.76 7.60 6.05
C ILE A 9 -47.54 7.13 7.49
N ALA A 10 -47.34 5.84 7.68
CA ALA A 10 -47.10 5.29 9.00
C ALA A 10 -45.81 5.95 9.48
N ALA A 11 -45.96 7.02 10.28
CA ALA A 11 -44.84 7.73 10.84
C ALA A 11 -44.06 6.70 11.65
N MET A 12 -42.86 6.34 11.19
CA MET A 12 -42.00 5.43 11.94
C MET A 12 -41.90 5.94 13.37
N SER A 13 -42.10 5.05 14.33
CA SER A 13 -41.83 5.39 15.72
C SER A 13 -40.36 5.76 15.88
N PHE A 14 -40.05 6.63 16.83
CA PHE A 14 -38.66 7.00 17.13
C PHE A 14 -37.77 5.77 17.38
N ARG A 15 -38.32 4.72 18.00
CA ARG A 15 -37.63 3.42 18.18
C ARG A 15 -37.25 2.77 16.84
N GLN A 16 -38.18 2.71 15.89
CA GLN A 16 -37.91 2.15 14.56
C GLN A 16 -36.86 2.97 13.79
N ALA A 17 -36.91 4.30 13.89
CA ALA A 17 -35.90 5.16 13.30
C ALA A 17 -34.51 4.94 13.94
N PHE A 18 -34.45 4.79 15.26
CA PHE A 18 -33.22 4.51 15.99
C PHE A 18 -32.62 3.14 15.63
N ASP A 19 -33.43 2.09 15.59
CA ASP A 19 -32.97 0.74 15.24
C ASP A 19 -32.48 0.67 13.79
N ALA A 20 -33.15 1.38 12.87
CA ALA A 20 -32.72 1.49 11.47
C ALA A 20 -31.38 2.21 11.32
N GLU A 21 -31.17 3.34 12.03
CA GLU A 21 -29.91 4.06 12.03
C GLU A 21 -28.77 3.24 12.64
N ARG A 22 -29.04 2.51 13.74
CA ARG A 22 -28.06 1.59 14.33
C ARG A 22 -27.63 0.51 13.36
N LEU A 23 -28.59 -0.14 12.70
CA LEU A 23 -28.30 -1.17 11.70
C LEU A 23 -27.48 -0.59 10.55
N LYS A 24 -27.87 0.58 10.03
CA LYS A 24 -27.13 1.29 8.98
C LYS A 24 -25.67 1.54 9.38
N ARG A 25 -25.43 2.11 10.57
CA ARG A 25 -24.06 2.35 11.05
C ARG A 25 -23.26 1.08 11.24
N GLU A 26 -23.89 0.02 11.72
CA GLU A 26 -23.22 -1.28 11.86
C GLU A 26 -22.84 -1.86 10.49
N THR A 27 -23.72 -1.77 9.50
CA THR A 27 -23.41 -2.19 8.13
C THR A 27 -22.31 -1.35 7.49
N GLU A 28 -22.33 -0.02 7.68
CA GLU A 28 -21.29 0.88 7.18
C GLU A 28 -19.94 0.61 7.85
N ARG A 29 -19.93 0.35 9.16
CA ARG A 29 -18.71 -0.02 9.89
C ARG A 29 -18.09 -1.29 9.32
N ARG A 30 -18.89 -2.36 9.17
CA ARG A 30 -18.42 -3.62 8.59
C ARG A 30 -17.90 -3.44 7.17
N ALA A 31 -18.62 -2.69 6.34
CA ALA A 31 -18.20 -2.41 4.96
C ALA A 31 -16.85 -1.66 4.90
N ARG A 32 -16.60 -0.72 5.83
CA ARG A 32 -15.30 -0.03 5.93
C ARG A 32 -14.18 -0.97 6.38
N GLU A 33 -14.43 -1.80 7.39
CA GLU A 33 -13.47 -2.79 7.89
C GLU A 33 -13.09 -3.81 6.80
N ASP A 34 -14.07 -4.29 6.03
CA ASP A 34 -13.82 -5.22 4.93
C ASP A 34 -13.08 -4.54 3.75
N ALA A 35 -13.41 -3.27 3.45
CA ALA A 35 -12.69 -2.51 2.42
C ALA A 35 -11.24 -2.23 2.82
N GLU A 36 -10.98 -1.90 4.10
CA GLU A 36 -9.62 -1.70 4.62
C GLU A 36 -8.82 -3.00 4.58
N ARG A 37 -9.42 -4.13 4.97
CA ARG A 37 -8.79 -5.45 4.86
C ARG A 37 -8.43 -5.78 3.41
N ALA A 38 -9.37 -5.57 2.48
CA ALA A 38 -9.12 -5.83 1.06
C ALA A 38 -7.98 -4.98 0.49
N ARG A 39 -7.85 -3.72 0.92
CA ARG A 39 -6.71 -2.86 0.54
C ARG A 39 -5.39 -3.39 1.08
N GLN A 40 -5.34 -3.73 2.36
CA GLN A 40 -4.15 -4.28 2.99
C GLN A 40 -3.71 -5.60 2.33
N GLU A 41 -4.66 -6.47 1.98
CA GLU A 41 -4.38 -7.72 1.25
C GLU A 41 -3.84 -7.45 -0.16
N ALA A 42 -4.39 -6.45 -0.87
CA ALA A 42 -3.91 -6.05 -2.18
C ALA A 42 -2.49 -5.44 -2.13
N ASP A 43 -2.21 -4.59 -1.14
CA ASP A 43 -0.87 -4.02 -0.92
C ASP A 43 0.16 -5.09 -0.59
N GLU A 44 -0.21 -6.06 0.26
CA GLU A 44 0.63 -7.22 0.57
C GLU A 44 0.90 -8.07 -0.68
N ALA A 45 -0.14 -8.37 -1.48
CA ALA A 45 -0.01 -9.14 -2.71
C ALA A 45 0.95 -8.47 -3.72
N ARG A 46 0.83 -7.16 -3.93
CA ARG A 46 1.73 -6.40 -4.81
C ARG A 46 3.17 -6.37 -4.28
N SER A 47 3.37 -6.35 -2.96
CA SER A 47 4.72 -6.46 -2.37
C SER A 47 5.35 -7.83 -2.64
N ILE A 48 4.55 -8.91 -2.63
CA ILE A 48 4.98 -10.26 -2.95
C ILE A 48 5.37 -10.33 -4.42
N GLU A 49 4.52 -9.81 -5.31
CA GLU A 49 4.76 -9.77 -6.75
C GLU A 49 6.09 -9.08 -7.09
N LEU A 50 6.34 -7.88 -6.55
CA LEU A 50 7.61 -7.17 -6.79
C LEU A 50 8.82 -7.97 -6.28
N TYR A 51 8.70 -8.58 -5.10
CA TYR A 51 9.78 -9.40 -4.55
C TYR A 51 10.08 -10.61 -5.45
N GLU A 52 9.05 -11.32 -5.92
CA GLU A 52 9.22 -12.48 -6.80
C GLU A 52 9.88 -12.09 -8.12
N ILE A 53 9.50 -10.95 -8.71
CA ILE A 53 10.14 -10.41 -9.91
C ILE A 53 11.64 -10.16 -9.68
N LEU A 54 12.00 -9.48 -8.59
CA LEU A 54 13.40 -9.19 -8.26
C LEU A 54 14.20 -10.46 -7.90
N ALA A 55 13.55 -11.42 -7.23
CA ALA A 55 14.16 -12.68 -6.83
C ALA A 55 14.38 -13.65 -8.01
N ALA A 56 13.73 -13.42 -9.16
CA ALA A 56 13.83 -14.27 -10.34
C ALA A 56 15.23 -14.28 -10.98
N ASP A 57 16.06 -13.25 -10.72
CA ASP A 57 17.44 -13.17 -11.20
C ASP A 57 18.45 -13.01 -10.04
N PRO A 58 18.75 -14.08 -9.30
CA PRO A 58 19.73 -14.04 -8.23
C PRO A 58 21.16 -13.77 -8.72
N GLY A 59 21.45 -14.03 -10.01
CA GLY A 59 22.76 -13.76 -10.61
C GLY A 59 23.03 -12.27 -10.69
N PHE A 60 22.05 -11.50 -11.16
CA PHE A 60 22.13 -10.04 -11.19
C PHE A 60 22.25 -9.44 -9.79
N LEU A 61 21.46 -9.93 -8.82
CA LEU A 61 21.57 -9.48 -7.43
C LEU A 61 22.98 -9.70 -6.87
N ALA A 62 23.58 -10.86 -7.13
CA ALA A 62 24.94 -11.18 -6.71
C ALA A 62 25.99 -10.30 -7.42
N GLU A 63 25.86 -10.10 -8.73
CA GLU A 63 26.74 -9.21 -9.53
C GLU A 63 26.77 -7.80 -8.94
N LYS A 64 25.59 -7.27 -8.60
CA LYS A 64 25.41 -5.93 -8.02
C LYS A 64 25.61 -5.87 -6.51
N LYS A 65 25.95 -7.00 -5.86
CA LYS A 65 26.14 -7.12 -4.40
C LYS A 65 24.91 -6.64 -3.60
N LEU A 66 23.73 -6.90 -4.13
CA LEU A 66 22.45 -6.55 -3.51
C LEU A 66 21.93 -7.71 -2.67
N VAL A 67 21.43 -7.39 -1.48
CA VAL A 67 20.64 -8.30 -0.66
C VAL A 67 19.18 -7.91 -0.79
N LEU A 68 18.36 -8.81 -1.32
CA LEU A 68 16.92 -8.62 -1.45
C LEU A 68 16.23 -9.03 -0.15
N GLU A 69 15.48 -8.09 0.45
CA GLU A 69 14.71 -8.30 1.66
C GLU A 69 13.24 -7.96 1.44
N ARG A 70 12.35 -8.61 2.20
CA ARG A 70 10.93 -8.30 2.22
C ARG A 70 10.37 -8.32 3.64
N SER A 71 9.54 -7.33 3.93
CA SER A 71 8.58 -7.34 5.03
C SER A 71 7.17 -7.24 4.46
N ARG A 72 6.14 -7.24 5.30
CA ARG A 72 4.74 -7.32 4.85
C ARG A 72 4.36 -6.34 3.74
N TYR A 73 4.85 -5.10 3.82
CA TYR A 73 4.53 -4.01 2.88
C TYR A 73 5.77 -3.32 2.32
N THR A 74 6.95 -3.93 2.46
CA THR A 74 8.20 -3.31 1.99
C THR A 74 9.07 -4.33 1.30
N VAL A 75 9.53 -3.99 0.10
CA VAL A 75 10.60 -4.70 -0.61
C VAL A 75 11.84 -3.82 -0.59
N GLY A 76 12.98 -4.37 -0.21
CA GLY A 76 14.25 -3.65 -0.07
C GLY A 76 15.39 -4.31 -0.84
N LEU A 77 16.22 -3.49 -1.47
CA LEU A 77 17.51 -3.88 -2.01
C LEU A 77 18.59 -3.20 -1.18
N GLU A 78 19.26 -3.97 -0.34
CA GLU A 78 20.33 -3.50 0.53
C GLU A 78 21.68 -3.67 -0.16
N HIS A 79 22.45 -2.59 -0.24
CA HIS A 79 23.85 -2.58 -0.63
C HIS A 79 24.71 -2.07 0.56
N ALA A 80 26.03 -2.27 0.51
CA ALA A 80 26.93 -1.72 1.52
C ALA A 80 26.87 -0.17 1.56
N ASP A 81 26.76 0.44 0.38
CA ASP A 81 26.85 1.89 0.21
C ASP A 81 25.51 2.61 0.14
N PHE A 82 24.44 1.91 -0.23
CA PHE A 82 23.13 2.52 -0.43
C PHE A 82 22.02 1.52 -0.11
N ARG A 83 20.79 2.01 -0.14
CA ARG A 83 19.58 1.19 0.03
C ARG A 83 18.47 1.71 -0.83
N LEU A 84 17.82 0.80 -1.55
CA LEU A 84 16.59 1.09 -2.29
C LEU A 84 15.42 0.38 -1.60
N ARG A 85 14.26 1.03 -1.52
CA ARG A 85 13.05 0.43 -0.94
C ARG A 85 11.81 0.81 -1.73
N ALA A 86 10.87 -0.12 -1.84
CA ALA A 86 9.50 0.11 -2.27
C ALA A 86 8.56 -0.20 -1.10
N TYR A 87 7.82 0.79 -0.61
CA TYR A 87 6.82 0.65 0.45
C TYR A 87 5.41 0.76 -0.12
N PHE A 88 4.54 -0.19 0.22
CA PHE A 88 3.19 -0.35 -0.31
C PHE A 88 2.17 0.13 0.72
N GLU A 89 1.35 1.10 0.36
CA GLU A 89 0.32 1.65 1.25
C GLU A 89 -0.78 2.32 0.43
N ASP A 90 -2.04 2.02 0.76
CA ASP A 90 -3.22 2.67 0.20
C ASP A 90 -3.21 2.70 -1.34
N ALA A 91 -2.96 1.54 -1.95
CA ALA A 91 -2.85 1.38 -3.40
C ALA A 91 -1.67 2.12 -4.07
N GLN A 92 -0.82 2.81 -3.32
CA GLN A 92 0.40 3.46 -3.81
C GLN A 92 1.66 2.67 -3.44
N ILE A 93 2.74 2.94 -4.17
CA ILE A 93 4.07 2.42 -3.90
C ILE A 93 5.02 3.60 -3.81
N ASN A 94 5.60 3.82 -2.64
CA ASN A 94 6.63 4.84 -2.46
C ASN A 94 8.00 4.19 -2.60
N VAL A 95 8.70 4.51 -3.69
CA VAL A 95 10.05 4.04 -3.98
C VAL A 95 11.06 5.07 -3.50
N THR A 96 12.04 4.64 -2.72
CA THR A 96 13.04 5.52 -2.10
C THR A 96 14.45 4.99 -2.32
N ALA A 97 15.41 5.90 -2.41
CA ALA A 97 16.84 5.61 -2.35
C ALA A 97 17.48 6.38 -1.20
N ALA A 98 18.36 5.72 -0.45
CA ALA A 98 19.11 6.31 0.64
C ALA A 98 20.61 5.98 0.47
N ASP A 99 21.44 7.01 0.54
CA ASP A 99 22.91 6.88 0.51
C ASP A 99 23.45 6.65 1.93
N LYS A 100 24.16 5.54 2.14
CA LYS A 100 24.79 5.18 3.42
C LYS A 100 26.19 5.76 3.56
N ARG A 101 26.85 6.18 2.47
CA ARG A 101 28.22 6.73 2.50
C ARG A 101 28.28 8.06 3.26
N SER A 102 27.21 8.84 3.14
CA SER A 102 27.07 10.15 3.80
C SER A 102 26.30 10.09 5.13
N ALA A 103 25.81 8.91 5.52
CA ALA A 103 24.99 8.76 6.71
C ALA A 103 25.83 8.82 8.00
N THR A 104 25.54 9.79 8.87
CA THR A 104 26.14 9.92 10.21
C THR A 104 25.44 9.05 11.27
N THR A 105 24.33 8.42 10.90
CA THR A 105 23.55 7.51 11.76
C THR A 105 23.33 6.18 11.05
N ILE A 106 22.98 5.14 11.82
CA ILE A 106 22.74 3.78 11.32
C ILE A 106 21.64 3.74 10.25
N THR A 107 20.73 4.72 10.23
CA THR A 107 19.67 4.85 9.23
C THR A 107 19.92 6.06 8.33
N ALA A 108 20.44 5.80 7.12
CA ALA A 108 20.47 6.81 6.06
C ALA A 108 19.06 7.32 5.74
N ALA A 109 18.89 8.64 5.72
CA ALA A 109 17.67 9.28 5.25
C ALA A 109 17.54 9.14 3.72
N PRO A 110 16.32 9.00 3.17
CA PRO A 110 16.12 8.98 1.72
C PRO A 110 16.61 10.27 1.07
N THR A 111 17.43 10.15 0.03
CA THR A 111 17.90 11.25 -0.82
C THR A 111 17.01 11.41 -2.06
N LYS A 112 16.37 10.33 -2.51
CA LYS A 112 15.39 10.31 -3.61
C LYS A 112 14.13 9.58 -3.17
N GLN A 113 12.99 10.03 -3.67
CA GLN A 113 11.70 9.37 -3.49
C GLN A 113 10.78 9.61 -4.69
N GLN A 114 9.93 8.64 -5.00
CA GLN A 114 8.90 8.74 -6.03
C GLN A 114 7.73 7.82 -5.70
N SER A 115 6.51 8.36 -5.78
CA SER A 115 5.28 7.58 -5.64
C SER A 115 4.78 7.12 -7.00
N VAL A 116 4.40 5.85 -7.08
CA VAL A 116 3.86 5.19 -8.27
C VAL A 116 2.66 4.31 -7.90
N GLU A 117 1.91 3.83 -8.90
CA GLU A 117 0.64 3.11 -8.66
C GLU A 117 0.70 1.63 -9.05
N SER A 118 1.76 1.20 -9.75
CA SER A 118 1.92 -0.19 -10.20
C SER A 118 3.30 -0.77 -9.89
N VAL A 119 3.34 -2.10 -9.79
CA VAL A 119 4.58 -2.87 -9.57
C VAL A 119 5.57 -2.64 -10.72
N GLU A 120 5.09 -2.55 -11.96
CA GLU A 120 5.91 -2.25 -13.14
C GLU A 120 6.59 -0.89 -13.03
N GLN A 121 5.85 0.16 -12.67
CA GLN A 121 6.44 1.49 -12.46
C GLN A 121 7.44 1.48 -11.28
N ALA A 122 7.15 0.72 -10.22
CA ALA A 122 8.08 0.61 -9.10
C ALA A 122 9.38 -0.09 -9.51
N LEU A 123 9.30 -1.10 -10.37
CA LEU A 123 10.46 -1.77 -10.95
C LEU A 123 11.31 -0.80 -11.79
N ASP A 124 10.67 0.00 -12.65
CA ASP A 124 11.35 1.00 -13.47
C ASP A 124 12.10 2.02 -12.61
N VAL A 125 11.46 2.54 -11.56
CA VAL A 125 12.08 3.50 -10.64
C VAL A 125 13.23 2.87 -9.86
N LEU A 126 13.07 1.62 -9.38
CA LEU A 126 14.16 0.90 -8.71
C LEU A 126 15.36 0.70 -9.65
N ALA A 127 15.11 0.35 -10.92
CA ALA A 127 16.16 0.19 -11.92
C ALA A 127 16.88 1.53 -12.20
N GLN A 128 16.13 2.63 -12.32
CA GLN A 128 16.70 3.96 -12.47
C GLN A 128 17.59 4.33 -11.27
N TYR A 129 17.08 4.14 -10.05
CA TYR A 129 17.85 4.47 -8.85
C TYR A 129 19.10 3.59 -8.73
N LEU A 130 19.01 2.30 -9.06
CA LEU A 130 20.18 1.41 -9.09
C LEU A 130 21.22 1.87 -10.11
N ALA A 131 20.80 2.29 -11.31
CA ALA A 131 21.70 2.82 -12.33
C ALA A 131 22.41 4.09 -11.85
N ASP A 132 21.69 5.01 -11.21
CA ASP A 132 22.26 6.24 -10.67
C ASP A 132 23.30 5.98 -9.56
N GLU A 133 23.11 4.96 -8.73
CA GLU A 133 24.03 4.62 -7.63
C GLU A 133 25.26 3.83 -8.10
N THR A 134 25.22 3.26 -9.31
CA THR A 134 26.27 2.38 -9.86
C THR A 134 26.99 2.95 -11.09
N ALA A 135 26.61 4.15 -11.54
CA ALA A 135 27.32 4.92 -12.56
C ALA A 135 28.64 5.49 -12.02
#